data_AF-A0A2T3BAJ6-F1
#
_entry.id   AF-A0A2T3BAJ6-F1
#
_cell.length_a   1.000
_cell.length_b   1.000
_cell.length_c   1.000
_cell.angle_alpha   90.00
_cell.angle_beta   90.00
_cell.angle_gamma   90.00
#
_symmetry.space_group_name_H-M   'P 1'
#
loop_
_entity.id
_entity.type
_entity.pdbx_description
1 polymer ?
#
loop_
_entity_poly.entity_id
_entity_poly.type
_entity_poly.pdbx_seq_one_letter_code
_entity_poly.pdbx_strand_id
1 'polypeptide(L)'
;MKILEAQSAQLTNYEVFTHLTELKAKSNARKGNRALGRAPGNLETVVKEILDYFYEAPSPLGSKPFPYDSNTIKRLLARLREFRLTKAEIIMIMNLRPTKPENLNTIIEEMEGRFDDDQQMAIVAAIAEVLGKPDGEAERQAMTDNAKEARKEKSDMELKQEEVMDIDG
;
A
#
# COMPACT_ATOMS: atom_id res chain seq x y z
N MET A 1 4.19 -29.40 -10.48
CA MET A 1 4.96 -28.25 -9.93
C MET A 1 5.34 -28.61 -8.49
N LYS A 2 6.58 -28.37 -8.06
CA LYS A 2 7.04 -28.58 -6.68
C LYS A 2 7.66 -27.28 -6.17
N ILE A 3 7.39 -26.91 -4.92
CA ILE A 3 7.96 -25.72 -4.27
C ILE A 3 9.33 -26.11 -3.70
N LEU A 4 10.37 -25.36 -4.06
CA LEU A 4 11.73 -25.56 -3.54
C LEU A 4 11.95 -24.78 -2.24
N GLU A 5 11.55 -23.51 -2.25
CA GLU A 5 11.63 -22.61 -1.10
C GLU A 5 10.31 -21.83 -1.00
N ALA A 6 9.70 -21.84 0.18
CA ALA A 6 8.41 -21.16 0.39
C ALA A 6 8.57 -19.63 0.48
N GLN A 7 9.68 -19.15 1.05
CA GLN A 7 9.94 -17.73 1.27
C GLN A 7 11.39 -17.39 0.88
N SER A 8 11.59 -16.97 -0.37
CA SER A 8 12.91 -16.58 -0.89
C SER A 8 13.27 -15.12 -0.59
N ALA A 9 12.26 -14.24 -0.56
CA ALA A 9 12.45 -12.80 -0.35
C ALA A 9 11.24 -12.16 0.33
N GLN A 10 11.49 -11.02 0.98
CA GLN A 10 10.46 -10.10 1.44
C GLN A 10 10.48 -8.89 0.50
N LEU A 11 9.32 -8.51 -0.01
CA LEU A 11 9.15 -7.39 -0.93
C LEU A 11 8.33 -6.29 -0.28
N THR A 12 8.69 -5.05 -0.58
CA THR A 12 7.92 -3.86 -0.18
C THR A 12 6.73 -3.65 -1.11
N ASN A 13 5.70 -2.97 -0.62
CA ASN A 13 4.54 -2.59 -1.43
C ASN A 13 4.97 -1.78 -2.66
N TYR A 14 6.00 -0.94 -2.52
CA TYR A 14 6.56 -0.16 -3.62
C TYR A 14 7.14 -1.02 -4.75
N GLU A 15 7.92 -2.07 -4.42
CA GLU A 15 8.50 -2.97 -5.42
C GLU A 15 7.41 -3.75 -6.15
N VAL A 16 6.42 -4.25 -5.40
CA VAL A 16 5.26 -4.95 -5.97
C VAL A 16 4.46 -4.01 -6.85
N PHE A 17 4.17 -2.79 -6.39
CA PHE A 17 3.46 -1.77 -7.16
C PHE A 17 4.17 -1.42 -8.48
N THR A 18 5.49 -1.24 -8.43
CA THR A 18 6.30 -0.96 -9.62
C THR A 18 6.22 -2.12 -10.61
N HIS A 19 6.38 -3.36 -10.12
CA HIS A 19 6.28 -4.56 -10.94
C HIS A 19 4.89 -4.73 -11.60
N LEU A 20 3.81 -4.56 -10.83
CA LEU A 20 2.45 -4.66 -11.33
C LEU A 20 2.12 -3.56 -12.35
N THR A 21 2.62 -2.33 -12.13
CA THR A 21 2.47 -1.24 -13.09
C THR A 21 3.16 -1.56 -14.41
N GLU A 22 4.38 -2.10 -14.38
CA GLU A 22 5.08 -2.56 -15.57
C GLU A 22 4.34 -3.71 -16.28
N LEU A 23 3.79 -4.67 -15.53
CA LEU A 23 2.99 -5.77 -16.09
C LEU A 23 1.74 -5.24 -16.79
N LYS A 24 1.04 -4.28 -16.18
CA LYS A 24 -0.13 -3.62 -16.78
C LYS A 24 0.24 -2.87 -18.07
N ALA A 25 1.37 -2.15 -18.08
CA ALA A 25 1.88 -1.48 -19.28
C ALA A 25 2.21 -2.46 -20.41
N LYS A 26 2.89 -3.58 -20.08
CA LYS A 26 3.19 -4.66 -21.04
C LYS A 26 1.91 -5.30 -21.58
N SER A 27 0.92 -5.57 -20.73
CA SER A 27 -0.37 -6.13 -21.15
C SER A 27 -1.10 -5.19 -22.12
N ASN A 28 -1.13 -3.89 -21.81
CA ASN A 28 -1.75 -2.88 -22.68
C ASN A 28 -1.06 -2.80 -24.05
N ALA A 29 0.26 -2.88 -24.10
CA ALA A 29 1.02 -2.92 -25.35
C ALA A 29 0.69 -4.19 -26.20
N ARG A 30 0.40 -5.32 -25.55
CA ARG A 30 -0.02 -6.57 -26.22
C ARG A 30 -1.44 -6.51 -26.77
N LYS A 31 -2.34 -5.77 -26.12
CA LYS A 31 -3.76 -5.67 -26.52
C LYS A 31 -3.95 -5.13 -27.94
N GLY A 32 -2.97 -4.40 -28.49
CA GLY A 32 -2.95 -3.94 -29.89
C GLY A 32 -2.25 -4.89 -30.88
N ASN A 33 -1.54 -5.92 -30.41
CA ASN A 33 -0.75 -6.82 -31.26
C ASN A 33 -1.32 -8.24 -31.23
N ARG A 34 -2.10 -8.59 -32.28
CA ARG A 34 -2.76 -9.91 -32.43
C ARG A 34 -1.78 -11.09 -32.38
N ALA A 35 -0.49 -10.88 -32.67
CA ALA A 35 0.53 -11.92 -32.64
C ALA A 35 0.99 -12.29 -31.22
N LEU A 36 0.86 -11.39 -30.23
CA LEU A 36 1.37 -11.63 -28.86
C LEU A 36 0.35 -12.26 -27.91
N GLY A 37 -0.91 -12.41 -28.33
CA GLY A 37 -1.99 -12.93 -27.49
C GLY A 37 -2.35 -12.00 -26.32
N ARG A 38 -3.54 -12.22 -25.72
CA ARG A 38 -4.00 -11.46 -24.55
C ARG A 38 -3.46 -12.10 -23.27
N ALA A 39 -3.22 -11.29 -22.24
CA ALA A 39 -2.92 -11.81 -20.91
C ALA A 39 -4.09 -12.67 -20.38
N PRO A 40 -3.82 -13.68 -19.54
CA PRO A 40 -4.88 -14.44 -18.88
C PRO A 40 -5.80 -13.53 -18.07
N GLY A 41 -7.12 -13.72 -18.18
CA GLY A 41 -8.12 -12.84 -17.56
C GLY A 41 -8.02 -12.78 -16.03
N ASN A 42 -7.72 -13.90 -15.38
CA ASN A 42 -7.48 -13.97 -13.94
C ASN A 42 -6.27 -13.12 -13.49
N LEU A 43 -5.20 -13.07 -14.29
CA LEU A 43 -4.07 -12.20 -14.02
C LEU A 43 -4.44 -10.73 -14.18
N GLU A 44 -5.22 -10.37 -15.22
CA GLU A 44 -5.70 -8.99 -15.40
C GLU A 44 -6.53 -8.51 -14.19
N THR A 45 -7.39 -9.39 -13.64
CA THR A 45 -8.19 -9.09 -12.44
C THR A 45 -7.31 -8.85 -11.22
N VAL A 46 -6.41 -9.78 -10.88
CA VAL A 46 -5.55 -9.66 -9.68
C VAL A 46 -4.64 -8.43 -9.77
N VAL A 47 -4.07 -8.15 -10.94
CA VAL A 47 -3.24 -6.95 -11.15
C VAL A 47 -4.07 -5.68 -10.93
N LYS A 48 -5.31 -5.65 -11.41
CA LYS A 48 -6.19 -4.49 -11.23
C LYS A 48 -6.53 -4.29 -9.76
N GLU A 49 -7.04 -5.32 -9.08
CA GLU A 49 -7.48 -5.24 -7.68
C GLU A 49 -6.35 -4.83 -6.73
N ILE A 50 -5.14 -5.38 -6.91
CA ILE A 50 -3.99 -5.00 -6.07
C ILE A 50 -3.54 -3.56 -6.34
N LEU A 51 -3.57 -3.11 -7.60
CA LEU A 51 -3.26 -1.70 -7.91
C LEU A 51 -4.31 -0.77 -7.32
N ASP A 52 -5.59 -1.12 -7.40
CA ASP A 52 -6.69 -0.35 -6.81
C ASP A 52 -6.49 -0.24 -5.28
N TYR A 53 -6.14 -1.33 -4.59
CA TYR A 53 -5.75 -1.33 -3.17
C TYR A 53 -4.58 -0.38 -2.88
N PHE A 54 -3.53 -0.37 -3.71
CA PHE A 54 -2.40 0.54 -3.50
C PHE A 54 -2.74 2.01 -3.72
N TYR A 55 -3.76 2.33 -4.51
CA TYR A 55 -4.24 3.70 -4.70
C TYR A 55 -5.25 4.14 -3.64
N GLU A 56 -5.85 3.20 -2.91
CA GLU A 56 -6.83 3.48 -1.88
C GLU A 56 -6.22 4.22 -0.68
N ALA A 57 -6.85 5.31 -0.23
CA ALA A 57 -6.41 6.00 0.98
C ALA A 57 -6.64 5.13 2.22
N PRO A 58 -5.71 5.11 3.21
CA PRO A 58 -4.57 6.00 3.39
C PRO A 58 -3.22 5.46 2.85
N SER A 59 -3.23 4.65 1.79
CA SER A 59 -1.98 4.10 1.22
C SER A 59 -1.02 5.22 0.77
N PRO A 60 0.27 5.15 1.16
CA PRO A 60 1.24 6.15 0.73
C PRO A 60 1.50 6.12 -0.78
N LEU A 61 1.24 4.99 -1.44
CA LEU A 61 1.42 4.85 -2.89
C LEU A 61 0.34 5.58 -3.71
N GLY A 62 -0.82 5.86 -3.10
CA GLY A 62 -1.89 6.68 -3.68
C GLY A 62 -1.67 8.20 -3.51
N SER A 63 -0.73 8.61 -2.65
CA SER A 63 -0.45 10.02 -2.38
C SER A 63 0.11 10.75 -3.61
N LYS A 64 -0.28 12.03 -3.79
CA LYS A 64 0.25 12.91 -4.82
C LYS A 64 0.89 14.16 -4.17
N PRO A 65 2.12 14.56 -4.55
CA PRO A 65 3.02 13.89 -5.50
C PRO A 65 3.47 12.51 -4.99
N PHE A 66 3.81 11.62 -5.93
CA PHE A 66 4.20 10.24 -5.61
C PHE A 66 5.47 10.26 -4.75
N PRO A 67 5.46 9.67 -3.54
CA PRO A 67 6.51 9.93 -2.56
C PRO A 67 7.78 9.10 -2.78
N TYR A 68 7.74 8.03 -3.59
CA TYR A 68 8.79 7.01 -3.63
C TYR A 68 9.56 6.96 -4.95
N ASP A 69 10.83 6.60 -4.84
CA ASP A 69 11.72 6.31 -5.95
C ASP A 69 12.60 5.09 -5.62
N SER A 70 13.40 4.62 -6.60
CA SER A 70 14.25 3.44 -6.46
C SER A 70 15.36 3.58 -5.40
N ASN A 71 15.69 4.81 -4.98
CA ASN A 71 16.65 5.10 -3.94
C ASN A 71 16.01 5.36 -2.57
N THR A 72 14.68 5.47 -2.48
CA THR A 72 13.95 5.73 -1.22
C THR A 72 14.34 4.74 -0.14
N ILE A 73 14.39 3.43 -0.45
CA ILE A 73 14.78 2.41 0.53
C ILE A 73 16.21 2.59 1.03
N LYS A 74 17.16 2.97 0.15
CA LYS A 74 18.55 3.20 0.53
C LYS A 74 18.68 4.41 1.45
N ARG A 75 17.96 5.50 1.14
CA ARG A 75 17.92 6.70 1.99
C ARG A 75 17.29 6.39 3.34
N LEU A 76 16.19 5.64 3.37
CA LEU A 76 15.51 5.25 4.60
C LEU A 76 16.42 4.39 5.49
N LEU A 77 17.08 3.37 4.92
CA LEU A 77 18.04 2.53 5.62
C LEU A 77 19.22 3.33 6.18
N ALA A 78 19.74 4.30 5.42
CA ALA A 78 20.84 5.14 5.88
C ALA A 78 20.43 6.03 7.05
N ARG A 79 19.24 6.65 6.98
CA ARG A 79 18.73 7.54 8.04
C ARG A 79 18.33 6.79 9.30
N LEU A 80 17.77 5.58 9.18
CA LEU A 80 17.31 4.78 10.33
C LEU A 80 18.37 3.83 10.92
N ARG A 81 19.59 3.85 10.39
CA ARG A 81 20.66 2.91 10.79
C ARG A 81 21.01 2.97 12.28
N GLU A 82 20.90 4.15 12.88
CA GLU A 82 21.25 4.38 14.29
C GLU A 82 20.28 3.71 15.27
N PHE A 83 19.01 3.55 14.89
CA PHE A 83 17.95 3.00 15.73
C PHE A 83 17.89 1.46 15.74
N ARG A 84 18.76 0.79 14.97
CA ARG A 84 18.86 -0.69 14.90
C ARG A 84 17.51 -1.39 14.70
N LEU A 85 16.67 -0.83 13.84
CA LEU A 85 15.39 -1.44 13.48
C LEU A 85 15.60 -2.74 12.71
N THR A 86 14.69 -3.70 12.92
CA THR A 86 14.72 -4.98 12.20
C THR A 86 14.28 -4.78 10.75
N LYS A 87 14.63 -5.74 9.88
CA LYS A 87 14.21 -5.69 8.48
C LYS A 87 12.68 -5.65 8.33
N ALA A 88 11.96 -6.37 9.20
CA ALA A 88 10.50 -6.40 9.18
C ALA A 88 9.91 -5.03 9.56
N GLU A 89 10.42 -4.39 10.61
CA GLU A 89 10.01 -3.04 11.03
C GLU A 89 10.23 -2.03 9.90
N ILE A 90 11.38 -2.10 9.21
CA ILE A 90 11.70 -1.18 8.12
C ILE A 90 10.76 -1.37 6.92
N ILE A 91 10.43 -2.62 6.57
CA ILE A 91 9.45 -2.91 5.51
C ILE A 91 8.07 -2.34 5.89
N MET A 92 7.64 -2.52 7.14
CA MET A 92 6.37 -1.99 7.63
C MET A 92 6.35 -0.46 7.64
N ILE A 93 7.44 0.19 8.07
CA ILE A 93 7.60 1.65 7.98
C ILE A 93 7.48 2.13 6.53
N MET A 94 8.12 1.43 5.59
CA MET A 94 8.04 1.79 4.17
C MET A 94 6.65 1.59 3.58
N ASN A 95 5.91 0.59 4.04
CA ASN A 95 4.57 0.27 3.55
C ASN A 95 3.48 1.16 4.14
N LEU A 96 3.59 1.52 5.43
CA LEU A 96 2.56 2.25 6.17
C LEU A 96 2.87 3.73 6.37
N ARG A 97 4.14 4.14 6.26
CA ARG A 97 4.59 5.54 6.41
C ARG A 97 4.02 6.20 7.68
N PRO A 98 4.42 5.75 8.87
CA PRO A 98 3.91 6.29 10.13
C PRO A 98 4.31 7.76 10.28
N THR A 99 3.35 8.58 10.71
CA THR A 99 3.49 10.04 10.81
C THR A 99 3.62 10.55 12.24
N LYS A 100 3.34 9.68 13.21
CA LYS A 100 3.35 10.00 14.63
C LYS A 100 3.91 8.81 15.43
N PRO A 101 4.44 9.04 16.64
CA PRO A 101 4.96 7.97 17.49
C PRO A 101 3.93 6.88 17.82
N GLU A 102 2.65 7.23 17.96
CA GLU A 102 1.59 6.25 18.25
C GLU A 102 1.41 5.26 17.10
N ASN A 103 1.65 5.68 15.86
CA ASN A 103 1.62 4.78 14.72
C ASN A 103 2.82 3.83 14.73
N LEU A 104 3.99 4.28 15.19
CA LEU A 104 5.18 3.44 15.29
C LEU A 104 5.02 2.34 16.35
N ASN A 105 4.28 2.60 17.43
CA ASN A 105 3.94 1.59 18.44
C ASN A 105 3.21 0.37 17.85
N THR A 106 2.51 0.54 16.72
CA THR A 106 1.85 -0.57 16.03
C THR A 106 2.79 -1.40 15.15
N ILE A 107 4.01 -0.90 14.91
CA ILE A 107 5.01 -1.50 14.02
C ILE A 107 6.18 -2.08 14.83
N ILE A 108 6.62 -1.38 15.88
CA ILE A 108 7.80 -1.70 16.66
C ILE A 108 7.35 -2.26 18.02
N GLU A 109 7.79 -3.48 18.33
CA GLU A 109 7.53 -4.11 19.62
C GLU A 109 8.34 -3.45 20.74
N GLU A 110 7.72 -3.34 21.93
CA GLU A 110 8.30 -2.76 23.14
C GLU A 110 8.94 -1.37 22.92
N MET A 111 8.26 -0.52 22.14
CA MET A 111 8.80 0.76 21.70
C MET A 111 9.29 1.65 22.85
N GLU A 112 8.49 1.81 23.90
CA GLU A 112 8.83 2.60 25.10
C GLU A 112 10.02 2.03 25.89
N GLY A 113 10.27 0.72 25.78
CA GLY A 113 11.42 0.06 26.38
C GLY A 113 12.70 0.20 25.54
N ARG A 114 12.57 0.40 24.22
CA ARG A 114 13.69 0.47 23.28
C ARG A 114 14.15 1.88 22.96
N PHE A 115 13.23 2.84 22.97
CA PHE A 115 13.48 4.21 22.54
C PHE A 115 12.87 5.22 23.51
N ASP A 116 13.66 6.21 23.90
CA ASP A 116 13.14 7.37 24.62
C ASP A 116 12.29 8.27 23.71
N ASP A 117 11.52 9.19 24.30
CA ASP A 117 10.58 10.05 23.56
C ASP A 117 11.29 10.86 22.45
N ASP A 118 12.52 11.32 22.70
CA ASP A 118 13.31 12.09 21.73
C ASP A 118 13.71 11.22 20.52
N GLN A 119 14.13 9.98 20.76
CA GLN A 119 14.43 9.00 19.72
C GLN A 119 13.18 8.62 18.92
N GLN A 120 12.03 8.45 19.58
CA GLN A 120 10.77 8.17 18.89
C GLN A 120 10.41 9.31 17.94
N MET A 121 10.52 10.56 18.40
CA MET A 121 10.31 11.74 17.55
C MET A 121 11.34 11.84 16.41
N ALA A 122 12.61 11.50 16.69
CA ALA A 122 13.66 11.50 15.68
C ALA A 122 13.40 10.47 14.57
N ILE A 123 12.92 9.27 14.91
CA ILE A 123 12.52 8.25 13.93
C ILE A 123 11.40 8.77 13.03
N VAL A 124 10.34 9.34 13.61
CA VAL A 124 9.23 9.92 12.85
C VAL A 124 9.72 11.04 11.93
N ALA A 125 10.60 11.90 12.42
CA ALA A 125 11.17 12.99 11.63
C ALA A 125 12.00 12.46 10.45
N ALA A 126 12.83 11.44 10.67
CA ALA A 126 13.61 10.80 9.60
C ALA A 126 12.71 10.14 8.54
N ILE A 127 11.61 9.51 8.97
CA ILE A 127 10.62 8.93 8.06
C ILE A 127 9.94 10.03 7.23
N ALA A 128 9.50 11.12 7.87
CA ALA A 128 8.87 12.25 7.20
C ALA A 128 9.81 12.98 6.22
N GLU A 129 11.10 13.01 6.50
CA GLU A 129 12.11 13.56 5.60
C GLU A 129 12.28 12.72 4.33
N VAL A 130 12.35 11.39 4.46
CA VAL A 130 12.64 10.49 3.33
C VAL A 130 11.38 10.14 2.53
N LEU A 131 10.27 9.86 3.22
CA LEU A 131 9.00 9.42 2.64
C LEU A 131 8.02 10.59 2.40
N GLY A 132 8.41 11.81 2.82
CA GLY A 132 7.56 13.00 2.77
C GLY A 132 6.47 12.99 3.84
N LYS A 133 5.90 14.16 4.13
CA LYS A 133 4.70 14.30 4.99
C LYS A 133 3.44 14.07 4.16
N PRO A 134 2.49 13.24 4.62
CA PRO A 134 1.25 13.11 3.90
C PRO A 134 0.48 14.42 3.96
N ASP A 135 -0.21 14.73 2.88
CA ASP A 135 -1.18 15.81 2.89
C ASP A 135 -2.38 15.34 3.74
N GLY A 136 -2.37 15.75 5.00
CA GLY A 136 -3.37 15.33 5.98
C GLY A 136 -4.79 15.84 5.66
N GLU A 137 -4.95 16.80 4.74
CA GLU A 137 -6.26 17.18 4.21
C GLU A 137 -6.69 16.23 3.09
N ALA A 138 -5.78 15.89 2.16
CA ALA A 138 -6.05 14.94 1.09
C ALA A 138 -6.36 13.52 1.63
N GLU A 139 -5.65 13.06 2.66
CA GLU A 139 -5.91 11.76 3.30
C GLU A 139 -7.27 11.75 4.01
N ARG A 140 -7.60 12.82 4.76
CA ARG A 140 -8.90 12.94 5.43
C ARG A 140 -10.04 12.99 4.43
N GLN A 141 -9.89 13.75 3.35
CA GLN A 141 -10.88 13.84 2.29
C GLN A 141 -11.08 12.49 1.61
N ALA A 142 -10.00 11.81 1.23
CA ALA A 142 -10.07 10.49 0.61
C ALA A 142 -10.69 9.42 1.53
N MET A 143 -10.37 9.44 2.84
CA MET A 143 -11.05 8.57 3.81
C MET A 143 -12.56 8.86 3.90
N THR A 144 -12.97 10.13 3.87
CA THR A 144 -14.40 10.48 3.87
C THR A 144 -15.11 10.05 2.60
N ASP A 145 -14.43 10.10 1.45
CA ASP A 145 -15.02 9.73 0.17
C ASP A 145 -15.12 8.22 0.02
N ASN A 146 -14.09 7.46 0.42
CA ASN A 146 -14.17 5.99 0.53
C ASN A 146 -15.28 5.54 1.48
N ALA A 147 -15.45 6.21 2.62
CA ALA A 147 -16.53 5.91 3.55
C ALA A 147 -17.93 6.17 2.97
N LYS A 148 -18.07 7.17 2.09
CA LYS A 148 -19.33 7.43 1.37
C LYS A 148 -19.57 6.40 0.28
N GLU A 149 -18.55 6.03 -0.49
CA GLU A 149 -18.64 5.00 -1.52
C GLU A 149 -19.02 3.65 -0.91
N ALA A 150 -18.36 3.22 0.16
CA ALA A 150 -18.69 1.97 0.86
C ALA A 150 -20.13 1.98 1.43
N ARG A 151 -20.64 3.13 1.89
CA ARG A 151 -22.04 3.26 2.33
C ARG A 151 -23.02 3.14 1.16
N LYS A 152 -22.68 3.74 0.02
CA LYS A 152 -23.51 3.69 -1.19
C LYS A 152 -23.53 2.29 -1.80
N GLU A 153 -22.39 1.60 -1.83
CA GLU A 153 -22.32 0.21 -2.28
C GLU A 153 -23.15 -0.72 -1.39
N LYS A 154 -23.14 -0.50 -0.07
CA LYS A 154 -23.99 -1.25 0.86
C LYS A 154 -25.48 -1.02 0.59
N SER A 155 -25.91 0.24 0.42
CA SER A 155 -27.33 0.52 0.10
C SER A 155 -27.75 -0.06 -1.25
N ASP A 156 -26.86 -0.02 -2.26
CA ASP A 156 -27.14 -0.57 -3.58
C ASP A 156 -27.19 -2.12 -3.56
N MET A 157 -26.45 -2.77 -2.65
CA MET A 157 -26.53 -4.22 -2.42
C MET A 157 -27.80 -4.61 -1.67
N GLU A 158 -28.23 -3.83 -0.67
CA GLU A 158 -29.47 -4.07 0.10
C GLU A 158 -30.70 -3.95 -0.80
N LEU A 159 -30.78 -2.90 -1.64
CA LEU A 159 -31.88 -2.72 -2.61
C LEU A 159 -31.97 -3.88 -3.60
N LYS A 160 -30.84 -4.41 -4.07
CA LYS A 160 -30.82 -5.57 -4.97
C LYS A 160 -31.22 -6.87 -4.27
N GLN A 161 -31.00 -7.00 -2.96
CA GLN A 161 -31.45 -8.16 -2.20
C GLN A 161 -32.96 -8.12 -1.94
N GLU A 162 -33.52 -6.94 -1.66
CA GLU A 162 -34.97 -6.75 -1.54
C GLU A 162 -35.70 -7.01 -2.87
N GLU A 163 -35.19 -6.49 -3.99
CA GLU A 163 -35.77 -6.75 -5.32
C GLU A 163 -35.75 -8.24 -5.70
N VAL A 164 -34.75 -9.00 -5.24
CA VAL A 164 -34.67 -10.45 -5.53
C VAL A 164 -35.62 -11.27 -4.64
N MET A 165 -35.94 -10.81 -3.42
CA MET A 165 -36.92 -11.47 -2.55
C MET A 165 -38.37 -11.27 -3.00
N ASP A 166 -38.69 -10.14 -3.65
CA ASP A 166 -40.04 -9.84 -4.14
C ASP A 166 -40.41 -10.54 -5.46
N ILE A 167 -39.45 -11.20 -6.13
CA ILE A 167 -39.68 -11.91 -7.41
C ILE A 167 -40.03 -13.40 -7.21
N ASP A 168 -39.71 -13.98 -6.04
CA ASP A 168 -39.93 -15.40 -5.71
C ASP A 168 -41.15 -15.63 -4.76
N GLY A 169 -41.95 -14.60 -4.46
CA GLY A 169 -43.16 -14.67 -3.61
C GLY A 169 -44.47 -14.50 -4.38
#